data_AF-A0A0K3BM11-F1
#
_entry.id   AF-A0A0K3BM11-F1
#
_cell.length_a   1.000
_cell.length_b   1.000
_cell.length_c   1.000
_cell.angle_alpha   90.00
_cell.angle_beta   90.00
_cell.angle_gamma   90.00
#
_symmetry.space_group_name_H-M   'P 1'
#
loop_
_entity.id
_entity.type
_entity.pdbx_description
1 polymer ?
#
loop_
_entity_poly.entity_id
_entity_poly.type
_entity_poly.pdbx_seq_one_letter_code
_entity_poly.pdbx_strand_id
1 'polypeptide(L)'
;MNTTSAAQVMPHSTRERTPWQDLPAAVRAAVEAETGRVHAVDTISAGLNSGIAAVLHTAGTSVFIKGLPTDHRRIATQHNEATLAPHVTGIGPALRWQIEADGWNLLGFEHLTGHPADLGPSSKDLAALAGTLIQLGQVRAPDVSLARIERRWAGHADECELALLAGDRLLHTDLNPHNILITLDGARIVDWAWPTLGAAFIDPACAALWLIAEGHTPAAAEAWAATIPAWQDAPTAGIDIFTVVNARLWEQIAHDDPQPWKQRLHRAALSWHEHRHRIHGG
;
A
#
# COMPACT_ATOMS: atom_id res chain seq x y z
N MET A 1 -30.20 -0.14 9.79
CA MET A 1 -29.28 -1.00 10.57
C MET A 1 -28.40 -1.79 9.61
N ASN A 2 -27.35 -1.14 9.09
CA ASN A 2 -26.25 -1.78 8.39
C ASN A 2 -25.04 -0.83 8.58
N THR A 3 -24.26 -1.12 9.60
CA THR A 3 -23.00 -0.45 9.92
C THR A 3 -21.90 -1.09 9.07
N THR A 4 -21.49 -0.43 7.99
CA THR A 4 -20.32 -0.83 7.22
C THR A 4 -19.12 -0.03 7.72
N SER A 5 -18.24 -0.77 8.41
CA SER A 5 -17.05 -0.38 9.16
C SER A 5 -16.12 0.57 8.40
N ALA A 6 -15.83 1.71 9.03
CA ALA A 6 -14.54 2.38 8.91
C ALA A 6 -13.42 1.38 9.29
N ALA A 7 -12.27 1.45 8.60
CA ALA A 7 -11.04 0.73 8.89
C ALA A 7 -11.22 -0.58 9.68
N GLN A 8 -11.55 -1.67 9.01
CA GLN A 8 -11.66 -2.97 9.66
C GLN A 8 -10.26 -3.52 9.99
N VAL A 9 -9.63 -2.94 11.01
CA VAL A 9 -8.60 -3.60 11.81
C VAL A 9 -9.33 -4.57 12.72
N MET A 10 -9.43 -5.83 12.28
CA MET A 10 -10.09 -6.93 13.02
C MET A 10 -9.26 -8.21 12.83
N PRO A 11 -9.29 -9.12 13.82
CA PRO A 11 -8.17 -9.54 14.65
C PRO A 11 -7.08 -10.33 13.91
N HIS A 12 -5.87 -10.30 14.48
CA HIS A 12 -4.75 -11.16 14.12
C HIS A 12 -5.13 -12.64 14.35
N SER A 13 -5.74 -13.29 13.36
CA SER A 13 -5.64 -14.75 13.30
C SER A 13 -4.23 -15.05 12.81
N THR A 14 -3.38 -15.53 13.71
CA THR A 14 -2.13 -16.22 13.40
C THR A 14 -2.44 -17.47 12.56
N ARG A 15 -2.75 -17.28 11.28
CA ARG A 15 -2.57 -18.34 10.29
C ARG A 15 -1.12 -18.27 9.87
N GLU A 16 -0.35 -19.21 10.41
CA GLU A 16 1.00 -19.52 9.99
C GLU A 16 1.03 -19.64 8.46
N ARG A 17 1.93 -18.92 7.80
CA ARG A 17 2.08 -18.99 6.33
C ARG A 17 2.36 -20.44 5.96
N THR A 18 1.67 -20.96 4.94
CA THR A 18 1.93 -22.28 4.38
C THR A 18 3.31 -22.26 3.72
N PRO A 19 4.29 -23.02 4.24
CA PRO A 19 5.59 -23.16 3.60
C PRO A 19 5.43 -23.73 2.19
N TRP A 20 6.36 -23.39 1.29
CA TRP A 20 6.32 -23.87 -0.10
C TRP A 20 6.18 -25.40 -0.19
N GLN A 21 6.94 -26.14 0.61
CA GLN A 21 6.93 -27.61 0.61
C GLN A 21 5.57 -28.22 1.02
N ASP A 22 4.76 -27.47 1.75
CA ASP A 22 3.46 -27.91 2.27
C ASP A 22 2.30 -27.52 1.33
N LEU A 23 2.59 -26.77 0.25
CA LEU A 23 1.61 -26.56 -0.81
C LEU A 23 1.30 -27.87 -1.54
N PRO A 24 0.05 -28.06 -2.00
CA PRO A 24 -0.32 -29.25 -2.75
C PRO A 24 0.60 -29.49 -3.95
N ALA A 25 0.86 -30.76 -4.24
CA ALA A 25 1.77 -31.13 -5.34
C ALA A 25 1.31 -30.56 -6.69
N ALA A 26 0.00 -30.49 -6.93
CA ALA A 26 -0.57 -29.88 -8.13
C ALA A 26 -0.30 -28.37 -8.22
N VAL A 27 -0.35 -27.65 -7.10
CA VAL A 27 0.01 -26.22 -7.02
C VAL A 27 1.48 -26.02 -7.36
N ARG A 28 2.37 -26.78 -6.71
CA ARG A 28 3.82 -26.69 -6.96
C ARG A 28 4.16 -27.01 -8.42
N ALA A 29 3.54 -28.05 -8.99
CA ALA A 29 3.73 -28.41 -10.39
C ALA A 29 3.25 -27.31 -11.35
N ALA A 30 2.12 -26.66 -11.06
CA ALA A 30 1.60 -25.55 -11.87
C ALA A 30 2.55 -24.33 -11.83
N VAL A 31 3.10 -24.00 -10.66
CA VAL A 31 4.11 -22.94 -10.55
C VAL A 31 5.40 -23.29 -11.30
N GLU A 32 5.91 -24.52 -11.16
CA GLU A 32 7.11 -24.96 -11.87
C GLU A 32 6.93 -25.00 -13.40
N ALA A 33 5.69 -25.15 -13.89
CA ALA A 33 5.38 -25.03 -15.31
C ALA A 33 5.54 -23.59 -15.83
N GLU A 34 5.28 -22.59 -14.99
CA GLU A 34 5.41 -21.16 -15.33
C GLU A 34 6.84 -20.63 -15.11
N THR A 35 7.51 -21.05 -14.02
CA THR A 35 8.82 -20.50 -13.63
C THR A 35 10.00 -21.38 -14.03
N GLY A 36 9.75 -22.64 -14.40
CA GLY A 36 10.76 -23.68 -14.39
C GLY A 36 10.99 -24.25 -13.00
N ARG A 37 11.85 -25.27 -12.92
CA ARG A 37 12.16 -26.01 -11.70
C ARG A 37 12.66 -25.09 -10.58
N VAL A 38 12.08 -25.24 -9.39
CA VAL A 38 12.49 -24.50 -8.19
C VAL A 38 13.64 -25.24 -7.50
N HIS A 39 14.74 -24.53 -7.25
CA HIS A 39 15.94 -25.07 -6.62
C HIS A 39 16.13 -24.60 -5.17
N ALA A 40 15.65 -23.39 -4.85
CA ALA A 40 15.66 -22.85 -3.50
C ALA A 40 14.45 -21.94 -3.28
N VAL A 41 14.07 -21.76 -2.01
CA VAL A 41 12.93 -20.93 -1.61
C VAL A 41 13.32 -20.11 -0.39
N ASP A 42 13.18 -18.80 -0.50
CA ASP A 42 13.27 -17.88 0.61
C ASP A 42 11.86 -17.49 1.05
N THR A 43 11.43 -17.96 2.23
CA THR A 43 10.11 -17.62 2.76
C THR A 43 10.12 -16.21 3.34
N ILE A 44 9.18 -15.37 2.88
CA ILE A 44 9.05 -14.01 3.40
C ILE A 44 8.12 -14.03 4.61
N SER A 45 8.71 -13.84 5.79
CA SER A 45 7.98 -13.82 7.07
C SER A 45 7.21 -12.51 7.28
N ALA A 46 7.62 -11.41 6.63
CA ALA A 46 6.94 -10.12 6.69
C ALA A 46 5.67 -10.08 5.80
N GLY A 47 4.62 -9.38 6.25
CA GLY A 47 3.30 -9.33 5.58
C GLY A 47 2.34 -10.42 6.09
N LEU A 48 1.09 -10.05 6.38
CA LEU A 48 0.12 -10.92 7.07
C LEU A 48 -1.10 -11.26 6.20
N ASN A 49 -1.07 -10.90 4.92
CA ASN A 49 -2.24 -10.90 4.05
C ASN A 49 -2.23 -12.04 3.01
N SER A 50 -1.29 -12.97 3.06
CA SER A 50 -1.17 -14.08 2.10
C SER A 50 -0.93 -15.42 2.80
N GLY A 51 -1.55 -16.48 2.29
CA GLY A 51 -1.36 -17.86 2.74
C GLY A 51 0.08 -18.33 2.48
N ILE A 52 0.68 -17.89 1.37
CA ILE A 52 2.12 -18.00 1.10
C ILE A 52 2.67 -16.65 0.60
N ALA A 53 3.91 -16.32 0.98
CA ALA A 53 4.74 -15.36 0.26
C ALA A 53 6.19 -15.83 0.31
N ALA A 54 6.82 -15.96 -0.86
CA ALA A 54 8.18 -16.50 -0.95
C ALA A 54 8.87 -16.01 -2.23
N VAL A 55 10.20 -15.99 -2.21
CA VAL A 55 11.01 -15.87 -3.42
C VAL A 55 11.42 -17.27 -3.84
N LEU A 56 11.07 -17.63 -5.07
CA LEU A 56 11.47 -18.88 -5.71
C LEU A 56 12.71 -18.64 -6.57
N HIS A 57 13.74 -19.43 -6.35
CA HIS A 57 14.96 -19.41 -7.16
C HIS A 57 14.94 -20.54 -8.19
N THR A 58 15.08 -20.17 -9.45
CA THR A 58 15.14 -21.09 -10.60
C THR A 58 16.48 -20.95 -11.31
N ALA A 59 16.74 -21.79 -12.32
CA ALA A 59 18.01 -21.76 -13.04
C ALA A 59 18.30 -20.42 -13.76
N GLY A 60 17.27 -19.67 -14.16
CA GLY A 60 17.41 -18.45 -14.97
C GLY A 60 16.93 -17.16 -14.31
N THR A 61 16.11 -17.24 -13.27
CA THR A 61 15.52 -16.05 -12.63
C THR A 61 15.01 -16.35 -11.21
N SER A 62 14.69 -15.29 -10.48
CA SER A 62 13.95 -15.35 -9.22
C SER A 62 12.56 -14.79 -9.42
N VAL A 63 11.55 -15.40 -8.81
CA VAL A 63 10.15 -14.99 -8.88
C VAL A 63 9.62 -14.82 -7.47
N PHE A 64 9.00 -13.67 -7.17
CA PHE A 64 8.26 -13.51 -5.94
C PHE A 64 6.86 -14.08 -6.13
N ILE A 65 6.46 -15.03 -5.29
CA ILE A 65 5.13 -15.59 -5.29
C ILE A 65 4.35 -15.13 -4.08
N LYS A 66 3.05 -14.91 -4.27
CA LYS A 66 2.09 -14.79 -3.16
C LYS A 66 0.79 -15.48 -3.52
N GLY A 67 0.16 -16.10 -2.54
CA GLY A 67 -1.02 -16.93 -2.79
C GLY A 67 -1.94 -17.06 -1.59
N LEU A 68 -3.19 -17.39 -1.86
CA LEU A 68 -4.24 -17.66 -0.88
C LEU A 68 -5.10 -18.83 -1.35
N PRO A 69 -5.72 -19.59 -0.43
CA PRO A 69 -6.82 -20.48 -0.79
C PRO A 69 -7.95 -19.70 -1.48
N THR A 70 -8.60 -20.29 -2.48
CA THR A 70 -9.67 -19.63 -3.27
C THR A 70 -10.93 -19.38 -2.46
N ASP A 71 -11.15 -20.14 -1.38
CA ASP A 71 -12.24 -19.93 -0.42
C ASP A 71 -11.90 -18.91 0.69
N HIS A 72 -10.70 -18.32 0.65
CA HIS A 72 -10.27 -17.37 1.66
C HIS A 72 -11.07 -16.07 1.57
N ARG A 73 -11.50 -15.52 2.72
CA ARG A 73 -12.29 -14.28 2.82
C ARG A 73 -11.68 -13.03 2.14
N ARG A 74 -10.39 -13.08 1.79
CA ARG A 74 -9.64 -12.01 1.12
C ARG A 74 -9.29 -12.32 -0.33
N ILE A 75 -9.84 -13.36 -0.94
CA ILE A 75 -9.51 -13.72 -2.32
C ILE A 75 -9.76 -12.56 -3.30
N ALA A 76 -10.82 -11.78 -3.05
CA ALA A 76 -11.15 -10.59 -3.83
C ALA A 76 -10.01 -9.54 -3.87
N THR A 77 -9.23 -9.39 -2.78
CA THR A 77 -8.11 -8.43 -2.77
C THR A 77 -6.94 -8.93 -3.61
N GLN A 78 -6.73 -10.25 -3.66
CA GLN A 78 -5.72 -10.85 -4.53
C GLN A 78 -6.12 -10.75 -6.01
N HIS A 79 -7.41 -10.91 -6.34
CA HIS A 79 -7.91 -10.66 -7.69
C HIS A 79 -7.78 -9.19 -8.10
N ASN A 80 -8.05 -8.25 -7.19
CA ASN A 80 -7.84 -6.82 -7.46
C ASN A 80 -6.40 -6.51 -7.86
N GLU A 81 -5.44 -7.06 -7.11
CA GLU A 81 -4.03 -6.84 -7.38
C GLU A 81 -3.57 -7.44 -8.71
N ALA A 82 -4.04 -8.65 -9.04
CA ALA A 82 -3.78 -9.25 -10.34
C ALA A 82 -4.34 -8.40 -11.49
N THR A 83 -5.56 -7.89 -11.30
CA THR A 83 -6.26 -7.03 -12.26
C THR A 83 -5.54 -5.69 -12.45
N LEU A 84 -4.94 -5.15 -11.39
CA LEU A 84 -4.25 -3.86 -11.43
C LEU A 84 -2.81 -3.92 -11.91
N ALA A 85 -2.14 -5.06 -11.81
CA ALA A 85 -0.72 -5.18 -12.15
C ALA A 85 -0.35 -4.58 -13.53
N PRO A 86 -1.13 -4.75 -14.62
CA PRO A 86 -0.83 -4.11 -15.91
C PRO A 86 -0.85 -2.58 -15.85
N HIS A 87 -1.66 -1.99 -14.96
CA HIS A 87 -1.84 -0.55 -14.84
C HIS A 87 -0.78 0.14 -13.98
N VAL A 88 -0.02 -0.63 -13.20
CA VAL A 88 1.04 -0.12 -12.31
C VAL A 88 2.43 -0.60 -12.72
N THR A 89 2.61 -1.03 -13.98
CA THR A 89 3.93 -1.44 -14.49
C THR A 89 4.92 -0.27 -14.40
N GLY A 90 6.08 -0.52 -13.78
CA GLY A 90 7.10 0.50 -13.52
C GLY A 90 6.90 1.26 -12.19
N ILE A 91 5.70 1.21 -11.62
CA ILE A 91 5.38 1.72 -10.28
C ILE A 91 5.46 0.58 -9.26
N GLY A 92 4.87 -0.57 -9.57
CA GLY A 92 4.96 -1.80 -8.79
C GLY A 92 5.68 -2.92 -9.56
N PRO A 93 5.85 -4.11 -8.94
CA PRO A 93 6.44 -5.26 -9.59
C PRO A 93 5.54 -5.78 -10.72
N ALA A 94 6.13 -6.14 -11.85
CA ALA A 94 5.40 -6.73 -12.96
C ALA A 94 4.87 -8.12 -12.59
N LEU A 95 3.56 -8.33 -12.77
CA LEU A 95 2.95 -9.66 -12.70
C LEU A 95 3.35 -10.47 -13.93
N ARG A 96 3.92 -11.66 -13.70
CA ARG A 96 4.35 -12.59 -14.75
C ARG A 96 3.24 -13.57 -15.11
N TRP A 97 2.55 -14.08 -14.10
CA TRP A 97 1.47 -15.06 -14.25
C TRP A 97 0.55 -15.05 -13.04
N GLN A 98 -0.67 -15.52 -13.25
CA GLN A 98 -1.63 -15.88 -12.22
C GLN A 98 -2.11 -17.30 -12.50
N ILE A 99 -2.14 -18.13 -11.47
CA ILE A 99 -2.63 -19.50 -11.57
C ILE A 99 -3.71 -19.76 -10.51
N GLU A 100 -4.66 -20.63 -10.86
CA GLU A 100 -5.54 -21.27 -9.90
C GLU A 100 -5.39 -22.79 -10.02
N ALA A 101 -5.03 -23.46 -8.93
CA ALA A 101 -4.81 -24.90 -8.90
C ALA A 101 -5.13 -25.45 -7.51
N ASP A 102 -5.84 -26.58 -7.45
CA ASP A 102 -6.15 -27.32 -6.21
C ASP A 102 -6.64 -26.45 -5.04
N GLY A 103 -7.56 -25.52 -5.34
CA GLY A 103 -8.13 -24.61 -4.34
C GLY A 103 -7.22 -23.47 -3.90
N TRP A 104 -6.13 -23.18 -4.63
CA TRP A 104 -5.26 -22.03 -4.41
C TRP A 104 -5.28 -21.07 -5.59
N ASN A 105 -5.22 -19.77 -5.32
CA ASN A 105 -4.86 -18.72 -6.26
C ASN A 105 -3.44 -18.24 -5.94
N LEU A 106 -2.56 -18.18 -6.94
CA LEU A 106 -1.20 -17.67 -6.78
C LEU A 106 -0.90 -16.64 -7.86
N LEU A 107 -0.20 -15.59 -7.43
CA LEU A 107 0.37 -14.55 -8.27
C LEU A 107 1.88 -14.71 -8.26
N GLY A 108 2.49 -14.76 -9.45
CA GLY A 108 3.92 -14.73 -9.65
C GLY A 108 4.34 -13.38 -10.18
N PHE A 109 5.15 -12.66 -9.42
CA PHE A 109 5.71 -11.37 -9.77
C PHE A 109 7.20 -11.51 -10.08
N GLU A 110 7.73 -10.57 -10.85
CA GLU A 110 9.17 -10.41 -10.90
C GLU A 110 9.75 -10.21 -9.50
N HIS A 111 10.90 -10.81 -9.24
CA HIS A 111 11.63 -10.55 -8.02
C HIS A 111 12.39 -9.22 -8.14
N LEU A 112 12.05 -8.27 -7.26
CA LEU A 112 12.74 -6.99 -7.16
C LEU A 112 13.93 -7.11 -6.21
N THR A 113 15.12 -6.75 -6.71
CA THR A 113 16.33 -6.64 -5.88
C THR A 113 16.45 -5.19 -5.38
N GLY A 114 16.47 -5.01 -4.07
CA GLY A 114 16.51 -3.70 -3.44
C GLY A 114 16.44 -3.79 -1.92
N HIS A 115 16.16 -2.67 -1.27
CA HIS A 115 15.91 -2.61 0.18
C HIS A 115 14.59 -1.88 0.47
N PRO A 116 13.95 -2.14 1.63
CA PRO A 116 12.87 -1.29 2.12
C PRO A 116 13.31 0.18 2.18
N ALA A 117 12.41 1.10 1.89
CA ALA A 117 12.72 2.53 1.91
C ALA A 117 13.05 3.01 3.32
N ASP A 118 14.11 3.81 3.44
CA ASP A 118 14.36 4.65 4.60
C ASP A 118 13.66 6.00 4.40
N LEU A 119 12.65 6.27 5.22
CA LEU A 119 11.88 7.52 5.18
C LEU A 119 12.38 8.56 6.18
N GLY A 120 13.50 8.30 6.87
CA GLY A 120 14.08 9.21 7.84
C GLY A 120 14.64 10.51 7.26
N PRO A 121 14.90 11.53 8.10
CA PRO A 121 15.50 12.78 7.67
C PRO A 121 16.85 12.56 6.95
N SER A 122 17.07 13.29 5.85
CA SER A 122 18.28 13.19 5.01
C SER A 122 18.46 11.89 4.21
N SER A 123 17.48 10.98 4.24
CA SER A 123 17.50 9.78 3.40
C SER A 123 17.52 10.15 1.91
N LYS A 124 18.33 9.42 1.14
CA LYS A 124 18.42 9.57 -0.32
C LYS A 124 17.24 8.90 -1.04
N ASP A 125 16.52 8.02 -0.36
CA ASP A 125 15.41 7.24 -0.92
C ASP A 125 14.20 8.13 -1.24
N LEU A 126 14.09 9.27 -0.55
CA LEU A 126 13.00 10.23 -0.70
C LEU A 126 12.88 10.79 -2.13
N ALA A 127 14.00 10.92 -2.85
CA ALA A 127 13.99 11.35 -4.24
C ALA A 127 13.44 10.26 -5.18
N ALA A 128 13.80 9.00 -4.93
CA ALA A 128 13.29 7.85 -5.69
C ALA A 128 11.79 7.64 -5.46
N LEU A 129 11.34 7.79 -4.20
CA LEU A 129 9.92 7.74 -3.86
C LEU A 129 9.13 8.87 -4.53
N ALA A 130 9.63 10.11 -4.46
CA ALA A 130 8.98 11.24 -5.12
C ALA A 130 8.83 10.99 -6.64
N GLY A 131 9.87 10.48 -7.31
CA GLY A 131 9.80 10.11 -8.73
C GLY A 131 8.70 9.09 -9.04
N THR A 132 8.51 8.10 -8.18
CA THR A 132 7.47 7.06 -8.33
C THR A 132 6.07 7.63 -8.08
N LEU A 133 5.91 8.51 -7.09
CA LEU A 133 4.63 9.17 -6.80
C LEU A 133 4.23 10.17 -7.90
N ILE A 134 5.20 10.78 -8.59
CA ILE A 134 4.93 11.59 -9.79
C ILE A 134 4.30 10.72 -10.88
N GLN A 135 4.84 9.51 -11.12
CA GLN A 135 4.27 8.57 -12.09
C GLN A 135 2.88 8.09 -11.67
N LEU A 136 2.72 7.70 -10.39
CA LEU A 136 1.45 7.22 -9.86
C LEU A 136 0.34 8.28 -9.94
N GLY A 137 0.64 9.55 -9.65
CA GLY A 137 -0.33 10.64 -9.78
C GLY A 137 -0.92 10.81 -11.20
N GLN A 138 -0.26 10.27 -12.23
CA GLN A 138 -0.76 10.29 -13.61
C GLN A 138 -1.64 9.09 -13.96
N VAL A 139 -1.64 8.03 -13.16
CA VAL A 139 -2.43 6.82 -13.42
C VAL A 139 -3.90 7.09 -13.13
N ARG A 140 -4.71 7.10 -14.19
CA ARG A 140 -6.16 7.15 -14.07
C ARG A 140 -6.71 5.79 -13.63
N ALA A 141 -7.88 5.82 -13.01
CA ALA A 141 -8.67 4.64 -12.71
C ALA A 141 -8.76 3.73 -13.96
N PRO A 142 -8.32 2.47 -13.87
CA PRO A 142 -8.68 1.49 -14.88
C PRO A 142 -10.18 1.20 -14.82
N ASP A 143 -10.74 0.64 -15.90
CA ASP A 143 -12.16 0.26 -15.98
C ASP A 143 -12.46 -1.00 -15.15
N VAL A 144 -12.26 -0.87 -13.84
CA VAL A 144 -12.40 -1.93 -12.84
C VAL A 144 -13.07 -1.34 -11.62
N SER A 145 -13.94 -2.13 -10.98
CA SER A 145 -14.72 -1.65 -9.82
C SER A 145 -13.82 -1.52 -8.59
N LEU A 146 -13.33 -0.31 -8.33
CA LEU A 146 -12.50 0.00 -7.17
C LEU A 146 -13.28 0.69 -6.05
N ALA A 147 -12.81 0.50 -4.82
CA ALA A 147 -13.30 1.27 -3.69
C ALA A 147 -12.99 2.77 -3.89
N ARG A 148 -13.88 3.63 -3.40
CA ARG A 148 -13.70 5.08 -3.42
C ARG A 148 -13.26 5.57 -2.04
N ILE A 149 -12.37 6.56 -2.00
CA ILE A 149 -11.79 7.05 -0.75
C ILE A 149 -12.87 7.59 0.20
N GLU A 150 -13.89 8.24 -0.36
CA GLU A 150 -15.07 8.76 0.33
C GLU A 150 -15.77 7.65 1.12
N ARG A 151 -15.89 6.45 0.55
CA ARG A 151 -16.48 5.29 1.24
C ARG A 151 -15.54 4.71 2.28
N ARG A 152 -14.24 4.66 1.99
CA ARG A 152 -13.22 4.09 2.88
C ARG A 152 -13.08 4.91 4.16
N TRP A 153 -13.28 6.23 4.08
CA TRP A 153 -13.15 7.17 5.18
C TRP A 153 -14.47 7.78 5.68
N ALA A 154 -15.61 7.20 5.29
CA ALA A 154 -16.95 7.68 5.66
C ALA A 154 -17.20 7.81 7.18
N GLY A 155 -16.46 7.07 8.02
CA GLY A 155 -16.59 7.16 9.48
C GLY A 155 -15.78 8.28 10.13
N HIS A 156 -15.01 9.05 9.36
CA HIS A 156 -14.02 10.01 9.89
C HIS A 156 -14.25 11.46 9.46
N ALA A 157 -15.22 11.73 8.59
CA ALA A 157 -15.60 13.07 8.12
C ALA A 157 -17.02 13.03 7.54
N ASP A 158 -17.65 14.19 7.37
CA ASP A 158 -18.95 14.30 6.71
C ASP A 158 -18.84 14.18 5.17
N GLU A 159 -19.99 14.08 4.48
CA GLU A 159 -20.01 13.88 3.02
C GLU A 159 -19.42 15.08 2.24
N CYS A 160 -19.61 16.31 2.73
CA CYS A 160 -19.09 17.52 2.08
C CYS A 160 -17.57 17.60 2.23
N GLU A 161 -17.06 17.27 3.42
CA GLU A 161 -15.65 17.13 3.72
C GLU A 161 -14.99 16.07 2.83
N LEU A 162 -15.60 14.88 2.73
CA LEU A 162 -15.08 13.77 1.93
C LEU A 162 -15.12 14.03 0.42
N ALA A 163 -16.02 14.89 -0.06
CA ALA A 163 -16.06 15.29 -1.46
C ALA A 163 -14.76 16.00 -1.91
N LEU A 164 -14.02 16.63 -0.99
CA LEU A 164 -12.72 17.24 -1.28
C LEU A 164 -11.60 16.22 -1.50
N LEU A 165 -11.79 14.97 -1.06
CA LEU A 165 -10.87 13.86 -1.28
C LEU A 165 -11.22 13.05 -2.55
N ALA A 166 -12.40 13.29 -3.13
CA ALA A 166 -12.87 12.56 -4.30
C ALA A 166 -11.97 12.79 -5.52
N GLY A 167 -11.86 11.77 -6.36
CA GLY A 167 -11.14 11.87 -7.64
C GLY A 167 -11.22 10.59 -8.47
N ASP A 168 -10.47 10.58 -9.56
CA ASP A 168 -10.42 9.53 -10.58
C ASP A 168 -9.03 8.88 -10.71
N ARG A 169 -8.14 9.12 -9.74
CA ARG A 169 -6.78 8.59 -9.74
C ARG A 169 -6.70 7.30 -8.96
N LEU A 170 -5.86 6.40 -9.46
CA LEU A 170 -5.53 5.18 -8.75
C LEU A 170 -4.61 5.53 -7.58
N LEU A 171 -4.99 5.10 -6.39
CA LEU A 171 -4.27 5.34 -5.14
C LEU A 171 -3.83 4.03 -4.49
N HIS A 172 -2.64 4.04 -3.92
CA HIS A 172 -2.14 2.96 -3.08
C HIS A 172 -2.67 3.06 -1.65
N THR A 173 -2.71 4.27 -1.08
CA THR A 173 -3.16 4.63 0.28
C THR A 173 -2.34 4.08 1.46
N ASP A 174 -1.54 3.03 1.28
CA ASP A 174 -0.69 2.45 2.32
C ASP A 174 0.81 2.58 2.02
N LEU A 175 1.35 3.80 2.17
CA LEU A 175 2.74 4.15 1.85
C LEU A 175 3.69 3.85 3.02
N ASN A 176 3.46 2.72 3.71
CA ASN A 176 4.37 2.21 4.72
C ASN A 176 5.76 1.95 4.10
N PRO A 177 6.87 2.29 4.78
CA PRO A 177 8.23 2.01 4.32
C PRO A 177 8.45 0.56 3.83
N HIS A 178 7.77 -0.42 4.43
CA HIS A 178 7.87 -1.83 4.03
C HIS A 178 7.18 -2.17 2.71
N ASN A 179 6.24 -1.33 2.26
CA ASN A 179 5.58 -1.47 0.96
C ASN A 179 6.35 -0.73 -0.15
N ILE A 180 7.51 -0.14 0.16
CA ILE A 180 8.32 0.62 -0.79
C ILE A 180 9.69 -0.04 -0.88
N LEU A 181 10.02 -0.59 -2.04
CA LEU A 181 11.33 -1.15 -2.33
C LEU A 181 12.15 -0.19 -3.18
N ILE A 182 13.32 0.19 -2.69
CA ILE A 182 14.29 1.00 -3.42
C ILE A 182 15.17 0.08 -4.25
N THR A 183 15.01 0.17 -5.56
CA THR A 183 15.78 -0.59 -6.54
C THR A 183 16.80 0.31 -7.23
N LEU A 184 17.67 -0.27 -8.06
CA LEU A 184 18.60 0.51 -8.89
C LEU A 184 17.86 1.46 -9.87
N ASP A 185 16.64 1.09 -10.27
CA ASP A 185 15.82 1.82 -11.24
C ASP A 185 14.75 2.71 -10.56
N GLY A 186 14.94 3.02 -9.27
CA GLY A 186 14.03 3.84 -8.48
C GLY A 186 13.16 3.04 -7.50
N ALA A 187 12.23 3.73 -6.86
CA ALA A 187 11.32 3.10 -5.91
C ALA A 187 10.26 2.26 -6.64
N ARG A 188 9.79 1.20 -5.97
CA ARG A 188 8.68 0.36 -6.39
C ARG A 188 7.72 0.19 -5.23
N ILE A 189 6.44 0.38 -5.47
CA ILE A 189 5.37 0.22 -4.48
C ILE A 189 4.77 -1.17 -4.65
N VAL A 190 4.83 -1.98 -3.58
CA VAL A 190 4.30 -3.35 -3.53
C VAL A 190 3.00 -3.41 -2.71
N ASP A 191 2.29 -4.53 -2.79
CA ASP A 191 1.03 -4.80 -2.06
C ASP A 191 -0.18 -3.96 -2.51
N TRP A 192 -0.53 -4.07 -3.79
CA TRP A 192 -1.71 -3.43 -4.40
C TRP A 192 -3.03 -4.16 -4.09
N ALA A 193 -3.17 -4.70 -2.88
CA ALA A 193 -4.34 -5.49 -2.48
C ALA A 193 -5.60 -4.63 -2.21
N TRP A 194 -5.41 -3.36 -1.80
CA TRP A 194 -6.49 -2.43 -1.45
C TRP A 194 -6.44 -1.11 -2.22
N PRO A 195 -6.42 -1.18 -3.57
CA PRO A 195 -6.42 0.00 -4.40
C PRO A 195 -7.68 0.83 -4.17
N THR A 196 -7.53 2.15 -4.24
CA THR A 196 -8.63 3.08 -4.00
C THR A 196 -8.64 4.16 -5.06
N LEU A 197 -9.81 4.70 -5.37
CA LEU A 197 -9.97 5.88 -6.21
C LEU A 197 -10.13 7.13 -5.35
N GLY A 198 -9.43 8.19 -5.71
CA GLY A 198 -9.52 9.47 -5.03
C GLY A 198 -8.68 10.55 -5.73
N ALA A 199 -8.50 11.68 -5.05
CA ALA A 199 -7.65 12.77 -5.49
C ALA A 199 -6.17 12.36 -5.49
N ALA A 200 -5.42 12.76 -6.53
CA ALA A 200 -4.02 12.38 -6.77
C ALA A 200 -3.07 12.69 -5.59
N PHE A 201 -3.37 13.74 -4.83
CA PHE A 201 -2.51 14.22 -3.74
C PHE A 201 -2.52 13.30 -2.51
N ILE A 202 -3.47 12.36 -2.43
CA ILE A 202 -3.65 11.50 -1.25
C ILE A 202 -2.42 10.62 -1.00
N ASP A 203 -1.80 10.03 -2.03
CA ASP A 203 -0.61 9.20 -1.83
C ASP A 203 0.62 10.00 -1.39
N PRO A 204 0.94 11.17 -1.99
CA PRO A 204 1.90 12.12 -1.44
C PRO A 204 1.60 12.49 0.02
N ALA A 205 0.33 12.68 0.37
CA ALA A 205 -0.07 13.01 1.74
C ALA A 205 0.13 11.83 2.71
N CYS A 206 -0.22 10.60 2.30
CA CYS A 206 0.06 9.39 3.08
C CYS A 206 1.57 9.21 3.29
N ALA A 207 2.40 9.46 2.27
CA ALA A 207 3.85 9.41 2.42
C ALA A 207 4.36 10.50 3.39
N ALA A 208 3.87 11.73 3.28
CA ALA A 208 4.22 12.82 4.21
C ALA A 208 3.85 12.49 5.67
N LEU A 209 2.72 11.83 5.92
CA LEU A 209 2.37 11.35 7.26
C LEU A 209 3.42 10.36 7.80
N TRP A 210 3.89 9.42 6.96
CA TRP A 210 4.97 8.51 7.33
C TRP A 210 6.30 9.24 7.56
N LEU A 211 6.64 10.27 6.77
CA LEU A 211 7.82 11.09 7.02
C LEU A 211 7.77 11.71 8.42
N ILE A 212 6.62 12.27 8.83
CA ILE A 212 6.45 12.86 10.16
C ILE A 212 6.63 11.80 11.25
N ALA A 213 6.07 10.59 11.02
CA ALA A 213 6.23 9.47 11.95
C ALA A 213 7.69 8.99 12.09
N GLU A 214 8.50 9.13 11.04
CA GLU A 214 9.92 8.81 11.00
C GLU A 214 10.83 9.99 11.41
N GLY A 215 10.24 11.08 11.92
CA GLY A 215 10.97 12.15 12.60
C GLY A 215 11.13 13.46 11.82
N HIS A 216 10.49 13.59 10.65
CA HIS A 216 10.40 14.89 9.98
C HIS A 216 9.43 15.82 10.71
N THR A 217 9.64 17.14 10.57
CA THR A 217 8.61 18.11 10.99
C THR A 217 7.48 18.14 9.95
N PRO A 218 6.24 18.51 10.31
CA PRO A 218 5.16 18.68 9.35
C PRO A 218 5.54 19.61 8.18
N ALA A 219 6.22 20.72 8.45
CA ALA A 219 6.68 21.65 7.43
C ALA A 219 7.70 21.02 6.45
N ALA A 220 8.63 20.20 6.96
CA ALA A 220 9.59 19.50 6.10
C ALA A 220 8.92 18.42 5.25
N ALA A 221 7.94 17.70 5.81
CA ALA A 221 7.17 16.71 5.08
C ALA A 221 6.31 17.33 3.97
N GLU A 222 5.65 18.47 4.23
CA GLU A 222 4.93 19.23 3.21
C GLU A 222 5.87 19.79 2.13
N ALA A 223 7.05 20.29 2.52
CA ALA A 223 8.05 20.76 1.55
C ALA A 223 8.54 19.65 0.62
N TRP A 224 8.73 18.43 1.15
CA TRP A 224 9.03 17.26 0.32
C TRP A 224 7.84 16.91 -0.60
N ALA A 225 6.62 16.85 -0.06
CA ALA A 225 5.43 16.54 -0.85
C ALA A 225 5.20 17.57 -1.97
N ALA A 226 5.51 18.84 -1.72
CA ALA A 226 5.46 19.92 -2.69
C ALA A 226 6.42 19.76 -3.89
N THR A 227 7.33 18.78 -3.88
CA THR A 227 8.11 18.41 -5.08
C THR A 227 7.32 17.58 -6.09
N ILE A 228 6.14 17.07 -5.70
CA ILE A 228 5.28 16.20 -6.51
C ILE A 228 4.12 17.04 -7.10
N PRO A 229 3.89 17.05 -8.43
CA PRO A 229 2.85 17.88 -9.05
C PRO A 229 1.44 17.61 -8.50
N ALA A 230 1.11 16.34 -8.21
CA ALA A 230 -0.18 15.96 -7.63
C ALA A 230 -0.47 16.68 -6.30
N TRP A 231 0.56 16.98 -5.49
CA TRP A 231 0.42 17.77 -4.27
C TRP A 231 0.27 19.27 -4.57
N GLN A 232 1.04 19.80 -5.54
CA GLN A 232 0.97 21.22 -5.91
C GLN A 232 -0.42 21.61 -6.42
N ASP A 233 -1.08 20.70 -7.15
CA ASP A 233 -2.43 20.87 -7.68
C ASP A 233 -3.53 20.68 -6.61
N ALA A 234 -3.17 20.26 -5.40
CA ALA A 234 -4.13 19.95 -4.35
C ALA A 234 -4.78 21.23 -3.78
N PRO A 235 -6.11 21.29 -3.66
CA PRO A 235 -6.76 22.35 -2.93
C PRO A 235 -6.27 22.36 -1.47
N THR A 236 -5.95 23.54 -0.94
CA THR A 236 -5.53 23.70 0.47
C THR A 236 -6.52 23.06 1.43
N ALA A 237 -7.83 23.26 1.22
CA ALA A 237 -8.89 22.64 2.01
C ALA A 237 -8.90 21.11 1.91
N GLY A 238 -8.48 20.55 0.76
CA GLY A 238 -8.32 19.10 0.56
C GLY A 238 -7.19 18.51 1.41
N ILE A 239 -6.07 19.23 1.52
CA ILE A 239 -4.98 18.85 2.42
C ILE A 239 -5.43 18.96 3.88
N ASP A 240 -6.12 20.05 4.24
CA ASP A 240 -6.59 20.27 5.61
C ASP A 240 -7.54 19.14 6.04
N ILE A 241 -8.51 18.78 5.21
CA ILE A 241 -9.44 17.70 5.54
C ILE A 241 -8.74 16.33 5.57
N PHE A 242 -7.75 16.08 4.72
CA PHE A 242 -6.94 14.88 4.80
C PHE A 242 -6.28 14.75 6.19
N THR A 243 -5.75 15.84 6.75
CA THR A 243 -5.13 15.80 8.09
C THR A 243 -6.15 15.54 9.20
N VAL A 244 -7.35 16.10 9.11
CA VAL A 244 -8.46 15.85 10.06
C VAL A 244 -8.87 14.38 10.02
N VAL A 245 -9.12 13.86 8.81
CA VAL A 245 -9.51 12.45 8.60
C VAL A 245 -8.43 11.51 9.14
N ASN A 246 -7.15 11.77 8.84
CA ASN A 246 -6.07 10.91 9.29
C ASN A 246 -5.82 10.99 10.80
N ALA A 247 -6.02 12.15 11.44
CA ALA A 247 -5.96 12.26 12.89
C ALA A 247 -7.00 11.36 13.56
N ARG A 248 -8.26 11.43 13.11
CA ARG A 248 -9.38 10.58 13.62
C ARG A 248 -9.18 9.10 13.30
N LEU A 249 -8.73 8.78 12.08
CA LEU A 249 -8.47 7.42 11.64
C LEU A 249 -7.38 6.75 12.49
N TRP A 250 -6.25 7.43 12.69
CA TRP A 250 -5.14 6.88 13.45
C TRP A 250 -5.37 6.89 14.96
N GLU A 251 -6.18 7.82 15.48
CA GLU A 251 -6.69 7.75 16.85
C GLU A 251 -7.44 6.45 17.09
N GLN A 252 -8.41 6.12 16.22
CA GLN A 252 -9.17 4.88 16.32
C GLN A 252 -8.27 3.65 16.18
N ILE A 253 -7.41 3.60 15.15
CA ILE A 253 -6.50 2.45 14.92
C ILE A 253 -5.58 2.22 16.12
N ALA A 254 -5.01 3.29 16.70
CA ALA A 254 -4.10 3.21 17.83
C ALA A 254 -4.84 2.89 19.14
N HIS A 255 -6.12 3.26 19.26
CA HIS A 255 -6.99 2.86 20.37
C HIS A 255 -7.32 1.37 20.33
N ASP A 256 -7.76 0.88 19.17
CA ASP A 256 -8.20 -0.50 18.96
C ASP A 256 -7.04 -1.52 19.08
N ASP A 257 -5.82 -1.11 18.69
CA ASP A 257 -4.61 -1.94 18.76
C ASP A 257 -3.37 -1.07 19.04
N PRO A 258 -3.02 -0.85 20.33
CA PRO A 258 -2.04 0.14 20.76
C PRO A 258 -0.57 -0.30 20.57
N GLN A 259 -0.22 -0.80 19.39
CA GLN A 259 1.17 -1.12 19.05
C GLN A 259 2.02 0.16 18.97
N PRO A 260 3.31 0.13 19.36
CA PRO A 260 4.15 1.33 19.40
C PRO A 260 4.21 2.11 18.08
N TRP A 261 4.20 1.43 16.94
CA TRP A 261 4.25 2.08 15.63
C TRP A 261 2.93 2.77 15.27
N LYS A 262 1.77 2.21 15.64
CA LYS A 262 0.45 2.83 15.45
C LYS A 262 0.31 4.10 16.29
N GLN A 263 0.82 4.05 17.53
CA GLN A 263 0.89 5.21 18.42
C GLN A 263 1.83 6.31 17.88
N ARG A 264 2.89 5.96 17.14
CA ARG A 264 3.71 6.96 16.44
C ARG A 264 2.93 7.63 15.30
N LEU A 265 2.23 6.84 14.47
CA LEU A 265 1.42 7.37 13.36
C LEU A 265 0.30 8.28 13.85
N HIS A 266 -0.38 7.92 14.93
CA HIS A 266 -1.38 8.78 15.55
C HIS A 266 -0.79 10.13 16.00
N ARG A 267 0.35 10.12 16.70
CA ARG A 267 1.03 11.36 17.10
C ARG A 267 1.50 12.20 15.91
N ALA A 268 1.95 11.55 14.84
CA ALA A 268 2.32 12.23 13.60
C ALA A 268 1.11 12.91 12.94
N ALA A 269 -0.03 12.21 12.87
CA ALA A 269 -1.28 12.74 12.31
C ALA A 269 -1.79 13.94 13.12
N LEU A 270 -1.79 13.86 14.45
CA LEU A 270 -2.16 14.98 15.32
C LEU A 270 -1.22 16.18 15.14
N SER A 271 0.11 15.95 15.18
CA SER A 271 1.11 17.01 14.99
C SER A 271 0.94 17.73 13.65
N TRP A 272 0.62 16.98 12.59
CA TRP A 272 0.37 17.55 11.28
C TRP A 272 -0.93 18.37 11.26
N HIS A 273 -2.01 17.83 11.80
CA HIS A 273 -3.28 18.54 11.91
C HIS A 273 -3.13 19.88 12.68
N GLU A 274 -2.43 19.87 13.82
CA GLU A 274 -2.13 21.08 14.61
C GLU A 274 -1.25 22.09 13.86
N HIS A 275 -0.33 21.61 13.02
CA HIS A 275 0.48 22.47 12.16
C HIS A 275 -0.40 23.22 11.14
N ARG A 276 -1.28 22.50 10.44
CA ARG A 276 -2.21 23.09 9.46
C ARG A 276 -3.17 24.08 10.12
N HIS A 277 -3.73 23.74 11.29
CA HIS A 277 -4.62 24.64 12.03
C HIS A 277 -3.92 25.95 12.43
N ARG A 278 -2.63 25.91 12.80
CA ARG A 278 -1.87 27.12 13.14
C ARG A 278 -1.57 28.02 11.94
N ILE A 279 -1.42 27.46 10.75
CA ILE A 279 -1.16 28.25 9.52
C ILE A 279 -2.43 29.02 9.09
N HIS A 280 -3.60 28.43 9.27
CA HIS A 280 -4.88 29.04 8.85
C HIS A 280 -5.60 29.83 9.94
N GLY A 281 -5.24 29.60 11.20
CA GLY A 281 -5.81 30.30 12.37
C GLY A 281 -5.07 31.58 12.76
N GLY A 282 -4.21 32.12 11.87
CA GLY A 282 -3.43 33.35 12.07
C GLY A 282 -3.93 34.52 11.22
#